data_AF-A0A534Q2J2-F1
#
_entry.id   AF-A0A534Q2J2-F1
#
_cell.length_a   1.000
_cell.length_b   1.000
_cell.length_c   1.000
_cell.angle_alpha   90.00
_cell.angle_beta   90.00
_cell.angle_gamma   90.00
#
_symmetry.space_group_name_H-M   'P 1'
#
loop_
_entity.id
_entity.type
_entity.pdbx_description
1 polymer ?
#
loop_
_entity_poly.entity_id
_entity_poly.type
_entity_poly.pdbx_seq_one_letter_code
_entity_poly.pdbx_strand_id
1 'polypeptide(L)'
;AYLGKHLYTTWDSLEPDRLAVMWVFQRFVDPDARFYFVRPFSPTPDKRIFGTAFDTPESEVRRTGTQSASEKLIIDRGLDNDPRLALMARLGHVWEITPWAYATDVQVKDLSLRMFAAKGTCELEEVATCADRVMRALDTWYDEAGAGR
;
A
#
# COMPACT_ATOMS: atom_id res chain seq x y z
N ALA A 1 16.46 4.19 -20.68
CA ALA A 1 15.13 4.36 -21.32
C ALA A 1 14.09 4.36 -20.21
N TYR A 2 13.15 5.30 -20.23
CA TYR A 2 12.10 5.42 -19.21
C TYR A 2 11.23 4.16 -19.18
N LEU A 3 11.21 3.40 -18.07
CA LEU A 3 10.38 2.17 -17.98
C LEU A 3 8.86 2.42 -17.87
N GLY A 4 8.42 3.68 -17.90
CA GLY A 4 7.04 4.08 -18.20
C GLY A 4 6.40 4.99 -17.15
N LYS A 5 5.42 5.78 -17.59
CA LYS A 5 4.67 6.79 -16.80
C LYS A 5 4.06 6.24 -15.51
N HIS A 6 3.74 4.96 -15.54
CA HIS A 6 2.95 4.25 -14.55
C HIS A 6 3.77 3.23 -13.75
N LEU A 7 5.11 3.30 -13.78
CA LEU A 7 5.95 2.40 -12.98
C LEU A 7 6.23 3.01 -11.60
N TYR A 8 5.97 2.24 -10.55
CA TYR A 8 6.21 2.60 -9.16
C TYR A 8 7.12 1.56 -8.49
N THR A 9 8.09 2.01 -7.69
CA THR A 9 9.05 1.12 -7.02
C THR A 9 8.94 1.19 -5.51
N THR A 10 8.99 0.03 -4.86
CA THR A 10 9.07 -0.08 -3.39
C THR A 10 9.84 -1.34 -2.99
N TRP A 11 9.88 -1.68 -1.71
CA TRP A 11 10.53 -2.88 -1.22
C TRP A 11 9.68 -4.14 -1.41
N ASP A 12 10.35 -5.29 -1.53
CA ASP A 12 9.72 -6.62 -1.69
C ASP A 12 9.02 -7.15 -0.43
N SER A 13 9.10 -6.44 0.69
CA SER A 13 8.36 -6.72 1.93
C SER A 13 6.89 -6.33 1.80
N LEU A 14 6.00 -7.31 1.57
CA LEU A 14 4.56 -7.09 1.43
C LEU A 14 3.84 -6.96 2.78
N GLU A 15 4.17 -5.92 3.53
CA GLU A 15 3.50 -5.55 4.77
C GLU A 15 2.18 -4.79 4.49
N PRO A 16 1.18 -4.84 5.40
CA PRO A 16 -0.14 -4.28 5.13
C PRO A 16 -0.16 -2.76 4.85
N ASP A 17 0.69 -1.97 5.50
CA ASP A 17 0.89 -0.54 5.23
C ASP A 17 1.36 -0.27 3.80
N ARG A 18 2.34 -1.04 3.30
CA ARG A 18 2.85 -0.88 1.93
C ARG A 18 1.82 -1.28 0.88
N LEU A 19 1.15 -2.40 1.11
CA LEU A 19 0.05 -2.88 0.27
C LEU A 19 -1.12 -1.88 0.24
N ALA A 20 -1.38 -1.18 1.35
CA ALA A 20 -2.36 -0.09 1.38
C ALA A 20 -1.97 1.05 0.44
N VAL A 21 -0.71 1.49 0.45
CA VAL A 21 -0.21 2.54 -0.46
C VAL A 21 -0.31 2.09 -1.92
N MET A 22 0.09 0.85 -2.23
CA MET A 22 -0.05 0.26 -3.56
C MET A 22 -1.49 0.29 -4.04
N TRP A 23 -2.42 -0.19 -3.21
CA TRP A 23 -3.84 -0.28 -3.55
C TRP A 23 -4.47 1.08 -3.77
N VAL A 24 -4.19 2.06 -2.90
CA VAL A 24 -4.68 3.43 -3.08
C VAL A 24 -4.13 4.06 -4.35
N PHE A 25 -2.84 3.86 -4.65
CA PHE A 25 -2.24 4.33 -5.91
C PHE A 25 -2.99 3.76 -7.10
N GLN A 26 -3.08 2.44 -7.20
CA GLN A 26 -3.66 1.80 -8.39
C GLN A 26 -5.14 2.09 -8.54
N ARG A 27 -5.92 2.13 -7.44
CA ARG A 27 -7.37 2.29 -7.53
C ARG A 27 -7.83 3.74 -7.72
N PHE A 28 -7.11 4.73 -7.18
CA PHE A 28 -7.60 6.12 -7.13
C PHE A 28 -6.68 7.15 -7.79
N VAL A 29 -5.39 6.85 -7.95
CA VAL A 29 -4.40 7.84 -8.40
C VAL A 29 -3.91 7.54 -9.82
N ASP A 30 -3.58 6.28 -10.09
CA ASP A 30 -3.07 5.82 -11.38
C ASP A 30 -3.58 4.40 -11.69
N PRO A 31 -4.70 4.25 -12.41
CA PRO A 31 -5.27 2.95 -12.80
C PRO A 31 -4.33 2.04 -13.58
N ASP A 32 -3.33 2.61 -14.26
CA ASP A 32 -2.35 1.87 -15.06
C ASP A 32 -1.07 1.55 -14.25
N ALA A 33 -1.07 1.81 -12.94
CA ALA A 33 0.07 1.59 -12.06
C ALA A 33 0.58 0.14 -12.14
N ARG A 34 1.90 0.02 -12.32
CA ARG A 34 2.67 -1.21 -12.25
C ARG A 34 3.72 -1.08 -11.16
N PHE A 35 3.95 -2.16 -10.44
CA PHE A 35 4.85 -2.17 -9.30
C PHE A 35 6.12 -2.95 -9.60
N TYR A 36 7.25 -2.38 -9.22
CA TYR A 36 8.55 -3.02 -9.25
C TYR A 36 9.10 -3.10 -7.83
N PHE A 37 9.65 -4.25 -7.49
CA PHE A 37 10.09 -4.54 -6.12
C PHE A 37 11.61 -4.66 -6.08
N VAL A 38 12.20 -4.05 -5.06
CA VAL A 38 13.63 -4.16 -4.77
C VAL A 38 13.84 -4.62 -3.34
N ARG A 39 15.04 -5.12 -3.04
CA ARG A 39 15.35 -5.51 -1.66
C ARG A 39 15.31 -4.30 -0.72
N PRO A 40 14.90 -4.48 0.55
CA PRO A 40 14.97 -3.44 1.56
C PRO A 40 16.38 -2.85 1.66
N PHE A 41 16.45 -1.53 1.86
CA PHE A 41 17.70 -0.77 1.97
C PHE A 41 18.61 -0.81 0.74
N SER A 42 18.14 -1.32 -0.40
CA SER A 42 18.84 -1.12 -1.67
C SER A 42 18.81 0.38 -2.05
N PRO A 43 19.84 0.90 -2.73
CA PRO A 43 19.83 2.29 -3.20
C PRO A 43 18.59 2.56 -4.04
N THR A 44 17.90 3.68 -3.80
CA THR A 44 16.75 4.11 -4.60
C THR A 44 17.18 4.13 -6.06
N PRO A 45 16.67 3.20 -6.88
CA PRO A 45 17.30 2.95 -8.15
C PRO A 45 16.83 4.03 -9.16
N ASP A 46 17.67 4.42 -10.14
CA ASP A 46 17.46 5.60 -11.01
C ASP A 46 15.99 5.71 -11.46
N LYS A 47 15.30 6.82 -11.15
CA LYS A 47 13.89 7.05 -11.49
C LYS A 47 13.58 6.80 -12.97
N ARG A 48 14.55 7.02 -13.86
CA ARG A 48 14.41 6.72 -15.30
C ARG A 48 14.36 5.23 -15.57
N ILE A 49 15.02 4.43 -14.75
CA ILE A 49 15.09 2.97 -14.89
C ILE A 49 14.04 2.28 -14.02
N PHE A 50 13.66 2.83 -12.87
CA PHE A 50 12.82 2.10 -11.90
C PHE A 50 11.52 2.85 -11.54
N GLY A 51 11.20 3.93 -12.22
CA GLY A 51 9.94 4.64 -11.98
C GLY A 51 9.92 5.40 -10.66
N THR A 52 8.71 5.75 -10.20
CA THR A 52 8.51 6.59 -9.02
C THR A 52 8.57 5.76 -7.74
N ALA A 53 9.56 6.03 -6.89
CA ALA A 53 9.63 5.38 -5.58
C ALA A 53 8.49 5.83 -4.67
N PHE A 54 7.99 4.93 -3.82
CA PHE A 54 7.07 5.21 -2.72
C PHE A 54 7.37 4.29 -1.54
N ASP A 55 6.98 4.71 -0.35
CA ASP A 55 7.16 3.98 0.90
C ASP A 55 8.61 3.50 1.12
N THR A 56 9.55 4.37 0.73
CA THR A 56 10.99 4.24 1.00
C THR A 56 11.52 5.57 1.55
N PRO A 57 12.67 5.59 2.27
CA PRO A 57 13.14 6.78 2.99
C PRO A 57 13.26 8.06 2.13
N GLU A 58 13.64 7.92 0.85
CA GLU A 58 13.87 9.04 -0.07
C GLU A 58 12.66 9.37 -0.97
N SER A 59 11.56 8.62 -0.84
CA SER A 59 10.39 8.81 -1.70
C SER A 59 9.51 10.00 -1.28
N GLU A 60 8.75 10.56 -2.22
CA GLU A 60 7.84 11.68 -1.95
C GLU A 60 6.67 11.24 -1.03
N VAL A 61 6.08 10.09 -1.33
CA VAL A 61 5.08 9.42 -0.50
C VAL A 61 5.81 8.46 0.43
N ARG A 62 6.03 8.87 1.67
CA ARG A 62 6.74 8.11 2.70
C ARG A 62 6.18 8.42 4.08
N ARG A 63 6.56 7.62 5.08
CA ARG A 63 6.39 7.97 6.48
C ARG A 63 6.93 9.37 6.80
N THR A 64 6.17 10.08 7.62
CA THR A 64 6.65 11.23 8.38
C THR A 64 6.50 10.94 9.87
N GLY A 65 7.01 11.82 10.74
CA GLY A 65 7.00 11.57 12.18
C GLY A 65 5.62 11.21 12.78
N THR A 66 4.53 11.68 12.18
CA THR A 66 3.17 11.47 12.68
C THR A 66 2.19 10.92 11.64
N GLN A 67 2.63 10.66 10.40
CA GLN A 67 1.77 10.15 9.33
C GLN A 67 2.46 9.00 8.60
N SER A 68 1.73 7.90 8.43
CA SER A 68 2.11 6.79 7.56
C SER A 68 2.16 7.24 6.10
N ALA A 69 2.85 6.48 5.26
CA ALA A 69 2.87 6.69 3.82
C ALA A 69 1.45 6.65 3.22
N SER A 70 0.57 5.78 3.76
CA SER A 70 -0.83 5.67 3.33
C SER A 70 -1.66 6.90 3.69
N GLU A 71 -1.53 7.41 4.91
CA GLU A 71 -2.19 8.65 5.35
C GLU A 71 -1.75 9.82 4.47
N LYS A 72 -0.44 9.93 4.24
CA LYS A 72 0.12 10.98 3.39
C LYS A 72 -0.46 10.93 1.97
N LEU A 73 -0.49 9.75 1.35
CA LEU A 73 -1.07 9.57 0.01
C LEU A 73 -2.55 9.95 -0.03
N ILE A 74 -3.35 9.47 0.93
CA ILE A 74 -4.79 9.70 0.96
C ILE A 74 -5.10 11.20 1.13
N ILE A 75 -4.40 11.87 2.06
CA ILE A 75 -4.59 13.30 2.34
C ILE A 75 -4.12 14.15 1.17
N ASP A 76 -2.90 13.91 0.66
CA ASP A 76 -2.32 14.71 -0.45
C ASP A 76 -3.16 14.61 -1.75
N ARG A 77 -3.97 13.57 -1.88
CA ARG A 77 -4.87 13.34 -3.03
C ARG A 77 -6.32 13.72 -2.78
N GLY A 78 -6.66 14.24 -1.58
CA GLY A 78 -8.02 14.66 -1.23
C GLY A 78 -9.02 13.50 -1.14
N LEU A 79 -8.54 12.31 -0.77
CA LEU A 79 -9.32 11.08 -0.70
C LEU A 79 -9.87 10.78 0.72
N ASP A 80 -9.60 11.66 1.68
CA ASP A 80 -9.88 11.52 3.11
C ASP A 80 -11.37 11.65 3.48
N ASN A 81 -12.21 12.05 2.54
CA ASN A 81 -13.67 12.09 2.72
C ASN A 81 -14.35 10.72 2.66
N ASP A 82 -13.67 9.67 2.15
CA ASP A 82 -14.22 8.32 2.16
C ASP A 82 -13.91 7.61 3.49
N PRO A 83 -14.91 7.22 4.30
CA PRO A 83 -14.69 6.54 5.56
C PRO A 83 -13.99 5.18 5.42
N ARG A 84 -14.06 4.53 4.26
CA ARG A 84 -13.29 3.30 3.97
C ARG A 84 -11.82 3.62 3.77
N LEU A 85 -11.50 4.72 3.09
CA LEU A 85 -10.13 5.20 2.97
C LEU A 85 -9.60 5.73 4.31
N ALA A 86 -10.47 6.25 5.19
CA ALA A 86 -10.08 6.54 6.57
C ALA A 86 -9.68 5.28 7.36
N LEU A 87 -10.34 4.13 7.14
CA LEU A 87 -9.91 2.85 7.71
C LEU A 87 -8.59 2.37 7.09
N MET A 88 -8.40 2.55 5.78
CA MET A 88 -7.14 2.22 5.11
C MET A 88 -5.96 3.05 5.64
N ALA A 89 -6.16 4.36 5.81
CA ALA A 89 -5.19 5.27 6.43
C ALA A 89 -4.84 4.83 7.86
N ARG A 90 -5.86 4.45 8.65
CA ARG A 90 -5.66 3.95 10.01
C ARG A 90 -4.88 2.64 10.03
N LEU A 91 -5.13 1.73 9.08
CA LEU A 91 -4.38 0.49 8.95
C LEU A 91 -2.89 0.78 8.73
N GLY A 92 -2.55 1.67 7.80
CA GLY A 92 -1.16 2.07 7.60
C GLY A 92 -0.55 2.72 8.85
N HIS A 93 -1.29 3.59 9.54
CA HIS A 93 -0.83 4.20 10.79
C HIS A 93 -0.51 3.17 11.89
N VAL A 94 -1.36 2.15 12.04
CA VAL A 94 -1.12 1.06 13.00
C VAL A 94 0.11 0.27 12.63
N TRP A 95 0.25 -0.16 11.37
CA TRP A 95 1.40 -0.98 10.97
C TRP A 95 2.73 -0.23 10.95
N GLU A 96 2.73 1.05 10.59
CA GLU A 96 3.96 1.81 10.33
C GLU A 96 4.41 2.71 11.51
N ILE A 97 3.47 3.10 12.39
CA ILE A 97 3.73 4.06 13.50
C ILE A 97 3.37 3.49 14.87
N THR A 98 2.22 2.83 14.99
CA THR A 98 1.68 2.38 16.29
C THR A 98 1.39 0.87 16.33
N PRO A 99 2.39 -0.01 16.06
CA PRO A 99 2.14 -1.45 15.92
C PRO A 99 1.54 -2.10 17.18
N TRP A 100 1.75 -1.51 18.36
CA TRP A 100 1.11 -1.94 19.61
C TRP A 100 -0.42 -1.80 19.60
N ALA A 101 -1.00 -0.91 18.78
CA ALA A 101 -2.44 -0.72 18.66
C ALA A 101 -3.12 -1.85 17.85
N TYR A 102 -2.37 -2.66 17.11
CA TYR A 102 -2.91 -3.77 16.32
C TYR A 102 -3.75 -4.76 17.15
N ALA A 103 -3.37 -4.97 18.41
CA ALA A 103 -4.08 -5.91 19.29
C ALA A 103 -5.49 -5.42 19.69
N THR A 104 -5.74 -4.10 19.64
CA THR A 104 -6.96 -3.49 20.16
C THR A 104 -7.82 -2.84 19.07
N ASP A 105 -7.26 -2.47 17.91
CA ASP A 105 -8.05 -1.99 16.78
C ASP A 105 -8.62 -3.17 15.98
N VAL A 106 -9.87 -3.55 16.30
CA VAL A 106 -10.58 -4.68 15.70
C VAL A 106 -10.74 -4.52 14.19
N GLN A 107 -11.06 -3.31 13.70
CA GLN A 107 -11.29 -3.10 12.27
C GLN A 107 -10.00 -3.19 11.46
N VAL A 108 -8.91 -2.62 11.99
CA VAL A 108 -7.58 -2.77 11.37
C VAL A 108 -7.15 -4.23 11.39
N LYS A 109 -7.37 -4.93 12.51
CA LYS A 109 -7.04 -6.35 12.63
C LYS A 109 -7.79 -7.20 11.61
N ASP A 110 -9.09 -7.02 11.47
CA ASP A 110 -9.91 -7.79 10.53
C ASP A 110 -9.48 -7.55 9.08
N LEU A 111 -9.24 -6.29 8.69
CA LEU A 111 -8.74 -5.96 7.35
C LEU A 111 -7.34 -6.53 7.11
N SER A 112 -6.45 -6.45 8.09
CA SER A 112 -5.11 -7.03 8.01
C SER A 112 -5.16 -8.55 7.85
N LEU A 113 -6.03 -9.24 8.58
CA LEU A 113 -6.23 -10.69 8.45
C LEU A 113 -6.75 -11.06 7.07
N ARG A 114 -7.66 -10.27 6.48
CA ARG A 114 -8.10 -10.45 5.08
C ARG A 114 -6.93 -10.30 4.11
N MET A 115 -6.07 -9.30 4.31
CA MET A 115 -4.87 -9.10 3.49
C MET A 115 -3.90 -10.29 3.64
N PHE A 116 -3.65 -10.77 4.84
CA PHE A 116 -2.78 -11.93 5.06
C PHE A 116 -3.34 -13.21 4.43
N ALA A 117 -4.64 -13.46 4.57
CA ALA A 117 -5.30 -14.59 3.94
C ALA A 117 -5.19 -14.54 2.41
N ALA A 118 -5.37 -13.36 1.81
CA ALA A 118 -5.24 -13.16 0.37
C ALA A 118 -3.77 -13.29 -0.10
N LYS A 119 -2.82 -12.76 0.67
CA LYS A 119 -1.39 -12.85 0.38
C LYS A 119 -0.90 -14.30 0.38
N GLY A 120 -1.37 -15.09 1.34
CA GLY A 120 -0.89 -16.45 1.57
C GLY A 120 0.62 -16.50 1.89
N THR A 121 1.22 -17.67 1.63
CA THR A 121 2.67 -17.81 1.52
C THR A 121 3.14 -17.08 0.27
N CYS A 122 4.29 -16.40 0.38
CA CYS A 122 4.84 -15.62 -0.71
C CYS A 122 6.36 -15.75 -0.71
N GLU A 123 6.88 -16.41 -1.73
CA GLU A 123 8.31 -16.46 -2.00
C GLU A 123 8.75 -15.19 -2.75
N LEU A 124 10.05 -14.89 -2.73
CA LEU A 124 10.60 -13.66 -3.31
C LEU A 124 10.31 -13.53 -4.81
N GLU A 125 10.28 -14.65 -5.53
CA GLU A 125 9.98 -14.70 -6.97
C GLU A 125 8.50 -14.41 -7.28
N GLU A 126 7.62 -14.49 -6.27
CA GLU A 126 6.17 -14.40 -6.40
C GLU A 126 5.59 -13.07 -5.91
N VAL A 127 6.44 -12.15 -5.42
CA VAL A 127 6.04 -10.90 -4.75
C VAL A 127 4.97 -10.13 -5.53
N ALA A 128 5.13 -9.97 -6.85
CA ALA A 128 4.14 -9.29 -7.68
C ALA A 128 2.78 -10.02 -7.68
N THR A 129 2.78 -11.34 -7.87
CA THR A 129 1.57 -12.18 -7.86
C THR A 129 0.89 -12.16 -6.49
N CYS A 130 1.67 -12.19 -5.40
CA CYS A 130 1.12 -12.12 -4.05
C CYS A 130 0.47 -10.76 -3.77
N ALA A 131 1.12 -9.67 -4.18
CA ALA A 131 0.54 -8.35 -4.09
C ALA A 131 -0.78 -8.30 -4.86
N ASP A 132 -0.81 -8.73 -6.12
CA ASP A 132 -2.03 -8.74 -6.95
C ASP A 132 -3.19 -9.49 -6.29
N ARG A 133 -2.93 -10.59 -5.58
CA ARG A 133 -3.97 -11.31 -4.81
C ARG A 133 -4.55 -10.44 -3.71
N VAL A 134 -3.71 -9.73 -2.95
CA VAL A 134 -4.17 -8.80 -1.91
C VAL A 134 -4.94 -7.64 -2.52
N MET A 135 -4.45 -7.07 -3.62
CA MET A 135 -5.07 -5.94 -4.30
C MET A 135 -6.50 -6.27 -4.76
N ARG A 136 -6.70 -7.46 -5.35
CA ARG A 136 -8.05 -7.97 -5.70
C ARG A 136 -8.93 -8.18 -4.48
N ALA A 137 -8.38 -8.70 -3.38
CA ALA A 137 -9.13 -8.88 -2.15
C ALA A 137 -9.58 -7.54 -1.52
N LEU A 138 -8.76 -6.50 -1.66
CA LEU A 138 -9.06 -5.13 -1.25
C LEU A 138 -10.10 -4.46 -2.16
N ASP A 139 -10.08 -4.73 -3.47
CA ASP A 139 -11.13 -4.29 -4.38
C ASP A 139 -12.49 -4.85 -3.95
N THR A 140 -12.56 -6.16 -3.74
CA THR A 140 -13.77 -6.82 -3.25
C THR A 140 -14.22 -6.24 -1.90
N TRP A 141 -13.31 -6.03 -0.96
CA TRP A 141 -13.62 -5.43 0.35
C TRP A 141 -14.24 -4.04 0.20
N TYR A 142 -13.64 -3.20 -0.64
CA TYR A 142 -14.08 -1.83 -0.83
C TYR A 142 -15.45 -1.73 -1.50
N ASP A 143 -15.70 -2.62 -2.47
CA ASP A 143 -16.96 -2.69 -3.21
C ASP A 143 -18.10 -3.28 -2.37
N GLU A 144 -17.83 -4.33 -1.59
CA GLU A 144 -18.79 -4.90 -0.61
C GLU A 144 -19.20 -3.86 0.43
N ALA A 145 -18.25 -3.10 0.97
CA ALA A 145 -18.51 -2.03 1.93
C ALA A 145 -19.32 -0.85 1.33
N GLY A 146 -19.34 -0.72 0.01
CA GLY A 146 -20.13 0.27 -0.72
C GLY A 146 -21.55 -0.18 -1.05
N ALA A 147 -21.75 -1.47 -1.31
CA ALA A 147 -23.05 -2.05 -1.70
C ALA A 147 -24.08 -2.12 -0.55
N GLY A 148 -23.64 -1.93 0.70
CA GLY A 148 -24.50 -1.90 1.89
C GLY A 148 -25.09 -0.51 2.24
N ARG A 149 -25.04 0.46 1.32
CA ARG A 149 -25.63 1.80 1.48
C ARG A 149 -26.73 2.07 0.47
#